data_AF-A0A179S5R8-F1
#
_entry.id   AF-A0A179S5R8-F1
#
_cell.length_a   1.000
_cell.length_b   1.000
_cell.length_c   1.000
_cell.angle_alpha   90.00
_cell.angle_beta   90.00
_cell.angle_gamma   90.00
#
_symmetry.space_group_name_H-M   'P 1'
#
loop_
_entity.id
_entity.type
_entity.pdbx_description
1 polymer ?
#
loop_
_entity_poly.entity_id
_entity_poly.type
_entity_poly.pdbx_seq_one_letter_code
_entity_poly.pdbx_strand_id
1 'polypeptide(L)'
;MPSETRDFTALDYLRFIHPVGSHGLIRIAARVNIGKGHKKHYVFRERRFSVKRIRLGHASVVSALKELSFHTFCTFPYPKPGEPVPEASDANVTSICANWIDLDYYGVQGLAGLSKSDVLDIVLRRCEEKRWPAPSYVMASGRGMLIVWLYEVAPREVLPRWRAVQRTLNRAFEDLGHDATGMSPTHLYRYSGSYNPNALAPAFMMWPYYTADVRRGTFDELAAAVMPVSRRKAKLFVAEKLDGIAKRAAKQAGRDRARREEEVAPTTAPAAPARKKRERVGGHLTGRSYWRAIAADIERLRAHRFGGKRMVEDTGRSTMAFAATMVQAWLLPACDLDGWVRDQAHAWGLDEEEALSCTSGVRKAARDAANGERKAWLKKEVDPRYRPGPKRLIELLKVQPSEMGAADLRILVTAERRRDVVADRQATLRRSRGAKARADQQGARLAIGVEALRLRSEEGLDRPAIAARLGVTTRYLDTALRDAKAIETIGTVTAPDKPIKPRRSHGSSRGTSRAKVGNTSGEAAVALVAPKGEAYNSEVTVKGTYLPDNARCAPHGPAGVSVPEEVSA
;
A
#
# COMPACT_ATOMS: atom_id res chain seq x y z
N MET A 1 0.18 3.94 -21.94
CA MET A 1 0.51 3.51 -20.56
C MET A 1 -0.22 4.45 -19.61
N PRO A 2 -0.85 3.98 -18.52
CA PRO A 2 -1.21 4.89 -17.43
C PRO A 2 0.08 5.49 -16.86
N SER A 3 0.03 6.73 -16.37
CA SER A 3 1.15 7.35 -15.66
C SER A 3 1.56 6.51 -14.45
N GLU A 4 2.87 6.42 -14.19
CA GLU A 4 3.39 5.72 -13.00
C GLU A 4 3.16 6.52 -11.71
N THR A 5 2.78 7.80 -11.84
CA THR A 5 2.36 8.68 -10.75
C THR A 5 0.95 8.34 -10.25
N ARG A 6 0.58 8.89 -9.09
CA ARG A 6 -0.76 8.79 -8.48
C ARG A 6 -1.92 9.40 -9.30
N ASP A 7 -1.63 10.00 -10.45
CA ASP A 7 -2.56 10.80 -11.26
C ASP A 7 -3.40 9.91 -12.17
N PHE A 8 -4.27 9.09 -11.58
CA PHE A 8 -5.27 8.34 -12.33
C PHE A 8 -6.28 9.28 -12.99
N THR A 9 -6.55 9.07 -14.28
CA THR A 9 -7.83 9.46 -14.86
C THR A 9 -8.95 8.64 -14.20
N ALA A 10 -10.17 9.18 -14.16
CA ALA A 10 -11.35 8.47 -13.64
C ALA A 10 -11.53 7.08 -14.27
N LEU A 11 -11.25 6.95 -15.57
CA LEU A 11 -11.38 5.69 -16.30
C LEU A 11 -10.29 4.70 -15.89
N ASP A 12 -9.05 5.15 -15.76
CA ASP A 12 -7.93 4.29 -15.39
C ASP A 12 -8.03 3.84 -13.93
N TYR A 13 -8.51 4.71 -13.03
CA TYR A 13 -8.87 4.31 -11.68
C TYR A 13 -9.92 3.20 -11.67
N LEU A 14 -11.02 3.30 -12.42
CA LEU A 14 -12.04 2.24 -12.43
C LEU A 14 -11.55 0.93 -13.04
N ARG A 15 -10.71 1.00 -14.10
CA ARG A 15 -10.01 -0.16 -14.66
C ARG A 15 -9.08 -0.81 -13.66
N PHE A 16 -8.38 0.01 -12.88
CA PHE A 16 -7.45 -0.41 -11.86
C PHE A 16 -8.15 -1.06 -10.65
N ILE A 17 -9.27 -0.49 -10.19
CA ILE A 17 -10.05 -1.01 -9.06
C ILE A 17 -10.78 -2.32 -9.38
N HIS A 18 -11.27 -2.51 -10.61
CA HIS A 18 -12.02 -3.71 -11.02
C HIS A 18 -11.17 -4.62 -11.93
N PRO A 19 -10.33 -5.51 -11.36
CA PRO A 19 -9.27 -6.22 -12.07
C PRO A 19 -9.81 -7.21 -13.09
N VAL A 20 -8.91 -7.76 -13.93
CA VAL A 20 -9.24 -8.85 -14.86
C VAL A 20 -9.83 -10.03 -14.08
N GLY A 21 -11.03 -10.47 -14.48
CA GLY A 21 -11.86 -11.43 -13.74
C GLY A 21 -13.19 -10.86 -13.22
N SER A 22 -13.27 -9.55 -12.95
CA SER A 22 -14.54 -8.93 -12.52
C SER A 22 -15.60 -9.01 -13.62
N HIS A 23 -16.84 -9.33 -13.23
CA HIS A 23 -18.00 -9.49 -14.10
C HIS A 23 -19.25 -8.82 -13.48
N GLY A 24 -20.27 -8.57 -14.31
CA GLY A 24 -21.46 -7.80 -13.93
C GLY A 24 -21.35 -6.31 -14.24
N LEU A 25 -22.22 -5.54 -13.60
CA LEU A 25 -22.36 -4.09 -13.74
C LEU A 25 -21.75 -3.35 -12.53
N ILE A 26 -21.00 -2.28 -12.78
CA ILE A 26 -20.54 -1.34 -11.76
C ILE A 26 -21.51 -0.15 -11.74
N ARG A 27 -21.95 0.24 -10.54
CA ARG A 27 -22.77 1.44 -10.32
C ARG A 27 -21.85 2.65 -10.23
N ILE A 28 -22.15 3.68 -11.02
CA ILE A 28 -21.45 4.97 -11.02
C ILE A 28 -22.51 6.05 -10.79
N ALA A 29 -22.25 7.03 -9.92
CA ALA A 29 -23.25 8.02 -9.54
C ALA A 29 -22.66 9.41 -9.20
N ALA A 30 -23.54 10.41 -9.10
CA ALA A 30 -23.26 11.69 -8.46
C ALA A 30 -24.55 12.39 -8.00
N ARG A 31 -24.40 13.29 -7.03
CA ARG A 31 -25.41 14.29 -6.67
C ARG A 31 -25.21 15.52 -7.55
N VAL A 32 -26.04 15.69 -8.56
CA VAL A 32 -25.91 16.72 -9.61
C VAL A 32 -26.87 17.87 -9.31
N ASN A 33 -26.38 19.11 -9.36
CA ASN A 33 -27.25 20.29 -9.31
C ASN A 33 -27.92 20.45 -10.68
N ILE A 34 -29.26 20.39 -10.71
CA ILE A 34 -30.07 20.65 -11.91
C ILE A 34 -30.87 21.95 -11.81
N GLY A 35 -30.72 22.70 -10.71
CA GLY A 35 -31.33 24.01 -10.54
C GLY A 35 -30.67 25.08 -11.42
N LYS A 36 -31.48 26.05 -11.89
CA LYS A 36 -31.03 27.17 -12.74
C LYS A 36 -30.69 28.40 -11.90
N GLY A 37 -29.64 29.12 -12.28
CA GLY A 37 -29.18 30.32 -11.59
C GLY A 37 -28.77 30.05 -10.14
N HIS A 38 -29.17 30.92 -9.20
CA HIS A 38 -28.83 30.80 -7.78
C HIS A 38 -29.61 29.68 -7.05
N LYS A 39 -30.71 29.17 -7.61
CA LYS A 39 -31.52 28.10 -6.98
C LYS A 39 -30.79 26.76 -7.15
N LYS A 40 -30.24 26.22 -6.06
CA LYS A 40 -29.60 24.90 -6.04
C LYS A 40 -30.65 23.81 -5.81
N HIS A 41 -30.84 22.92 -6.77
CA HIS A 41 -31.71 21.74 -6.65
C HIS A 41 -30.94 20.49 -7.06
N TYR A 42 -30.72 19.57 -6.12
CA TYR A 42 -29.82 18.44 -6.31
C TYR A 42 -30.58 17.13 -6.51
N VAL A 43 -30.33 16.46 -7.64
CA VAL A 43 -30.85 15.12 -7.95
C VAL A 43 -29.73 14.10 -7.97
N PHE A 44 -30.01 12.89 -7.49
CA PHE A 44 -29.06 11.77 -7.57
C PHE A 44 -29.15 11.12 -8.96
N ARG A 45 -28.09 11.26 -9.77
CA ARG A 45 -27.97 10.57 -11.04
C ARG A 45 -27.11 9.32 -10.85
N GLU A 46 -27.61 8.17 -11.31
CA GLU A 46 -26.81 6.94 -11.42
C GLU A 46 -26.82 6.37 -12.83
N ARG A 47 -25.75 5.67 -13.18
CA ARG A 47 -25.64 4.85 -14.38
C ARG A 47 -24.92 3.56 -14.04
N ARG A 48 -25.19 2.51 -14.81
CA ARG A 48 -24.56 1.20 -14.63
C ARG A 48 -23.87 0.77 -15.90
N PHE A 49 -22.60 0.36 -15.78
CA PHE A 49 -21.79 -0.05 -16.91
C PHE A 49 -21.17 -1.41 -16.63
N SER A 50 -21.15 -2.27 -17.63
CA SER A 50 -20.46 -3.56 -17.50
C SER A 50 -18.96 -3.34 -17.36
N VAL A 51 -18.31 -4.21 -16.58
CA VAL A 51 -16.85 -4.20 -16.44
C VAL A 51 -16.16 -4.23 -17.81
N LYS A 52 -16.74 -4.96 -18.79
CA LYS A 52 -16.27 -4.99 -20.19
C LYS A 52 -16.29 -3.60 -20.85
N ARG A 53 -17.38 -2.83 -20.72
CA ARG A 53 -17.47 -1.46 -21.29
C ARG A 53 -16.49 -0.49 -20.64
N ILE A 54 -16.28 -0.59 -19.32
CA ILE A 54 -15.30 0.21 -18.59
C ILE A 54 -13.87 -0.12 -19.05
N ARG A 55 -13.50 -1.41 -19.16
CA ARG A 55 -12.17 -1.78 -19.68
C ARG A 55 -11.94 -1.27 -21.11
N LEU A 56 -12.92 -1.45 -22.00
CA LEU A 56 -12.84 -0.96 -23.38
C LEU A 56 -12.84 0.58 -23.49
N GLY A 57 -13.12 1.33 -22.42
CA GLY A 57 -13.18 2.79 -22.48
C GLY A 57 -14.31 3.30 -23.38
N HIS A 58 -15.43 2.57 -23.44
CA HIS A 58 -16.54 2.86 -24.33
C HIS A 58 -17.02 4.32 -24.18
N ALA A 59 -17.31 5.02 -25.28
CA ALA A 59 -17.62 6.47 -25.28
C ALA A 59 -18.70 6.88 -24.26
N SER A 60 -19.76 6.08 -24.09
CA SER A 60 -20.80 6.31 -23.07
C SER A 60 -20.29 6.28 -21.62
N VAL A 61 -19.23 5.53 -21.33
CA VAL A 61 -18.56 5.50 -20.02
C VAL A 61 -17.75 6.77 -19.86
N VAL A 62 -16.90 7.10 -20.84
CA VAL A 62 -16.06 8.32 -20.82
C VAL A 62 -16.90 9.59 -20.67
N SER A 63 -18.03 9.67 -21.39
CA SER A 63 -19.03 10.74 -21.23
C SER A 63 -19.60 10.78 -19.80
N ALA A 64 -20.05 9.65 -19.26
CA ALA A 64 -20.61 9.61 -17.91
C ALA A 64 -19.59 10.00 -16.81
N LEU A 65 -18.31 9.66 -16.99
CA LEU A 65 -17.26 10.00 -16.02
C LEU A 65 -16.95 11.50 -15.92
N LYS A 66 -17.43 12.33 -16.87
CA LYS A 66 -17.36 13.79 -16.80
C LYS A 66 -18.38 14.41 -15.83
N GLU A 67 -19.54 13.76 -15.66
CA GLU A 67 -20.66 14.27 -14.84
C GLU A 67 -20.79 13.55 -13.50
N LEU A 68 -20.38 12.28 -13.45
CA LEU A 68 -20.46 11.46 -12.24
C LEU A 68 -19.17 11.61 -11.41
N SER A 69 -19.13 11.05 -10.20
CA SER A 69 -17.97 11.19 -9.31
C SER A 69 -17.75 10.02 -8.36
N PHE A 70 -18.74 9.13 -8.20
CA PHE A 70 -18.73 8.02 -7.25
C PHE A 70 -18.87 6.67 -7.96
N HIS A 71 -18.35 5.61 -7.36
CA HIS A 71 -18.45 4.22 -7.82
C HIS A 71 -18.68 3.24 -6.66
N THR A 72 -19.13 2.03 -6.96
CA THR A 72 -19.15 0.89 -6.02
C THR A 72 -17.90 0.02 -6.19
N PHE A 73 -17.42 -0.61 -5.12
CA PHE A 73 -16.39 -1.68 -5.19
C PHE A 73 -16.97 -3.06 -5.55
N CYS A 74 -18.28 -3.24 -5.35
CA CYS A 74 -19.02 -4.42 -5.76
C CYS A 74 -19.52 -4.32 -7.22
N THR A 75 -19.97 -5.45 -7.76
CA THR A 75 -20.71 -5.54 -9.01
C THR A 75 -22.11 -6.12 -8.81
N PHE A 76 -23.01 -5.78 -9.72
CA PHE A 76 -24.42 -6.20 -9.75
C PHE A 76 -24.70 -7.09 -10.98
N PRO A 77 -25.76 -7.90 -10.98
CA PRO A 77 -26.11 -8.74 -12.13
C PRO A 77 -26.49 -7.89 -13.34
N TYR A 78 -26.43 -8.51 -14.51
CA TYR A 78 -27.04 -7.96 -15.71
C TYR A 78 -28.58 -8.07 -15.58
N PRO A 79 -29.36 -7.10 -16.07
CA PRO A 79 -30.80 -7.29 -16.24
C PRO A 79 -31.03 -8.47 -17.21
N LYS A 80 -32.06 -9.29 -16.94
CA LYS A 80 -32.53 -10.26 -17.94
C LYS A 80 -33.30 -9.51 -19.05
N PRO A 81 -33.41 -10.07 -20.26
CA PRO A 81 -34.25 -9.49 -21.30
C PRO A 81 -35.68 -9.25 -20.80
N GLY A 82 -36.21 -8.03 -20.97
CA GLY A 82 -37.55 -7.64 -20.51
C GLY A 82 -37.68 -7.35 -19.01
N GLU A 83 -36.72 -7.71 -18.16
CA GLU A 83 -36.77 -7.40 -16.72
C GLU A 83 -36.16 -6.01 -16.41
N PRO A 84 -36.67 -5.31 -15.38
CA PRO A 84 -36.07 -4.06 -14.93
C PRO A 84 -34.64 -4.29 -14.42
N VAL A 85 -33.83 -3.22 -14.42
CA VAL A 85 -32.47 -3.27 -13.86
C VAL A 85 -32.56 -3.57 -12.36
N PRO A 86 -31.97 -4.68 -11.85
CA PRO A 86 -32.12 -5.07 -10.45
C PRO A 86 -31.67 -3.96 -9.49
N GLU A 87 -32.28 -3.84 -8.31
CA GLU A 87 -31.91 -2.79 -7.36
C GLU A 87 -30.42 -2.87 -6.95
N ALA A 88 -29.78 -1.74 -6.65
CA ALA A 88 -28.40 -1.68 -6.17
C ALA A 88 -28.27 -2.02 -4.67
N SER A 89 -28.86 -3.13 -4.26
CA SER A 89 -28.96 -3.60 -2.87
C SER A 89 -28.00 -4.75 -2.56
N ASP A 90 -27.72 -4.96 -1.28
CA ASP A 90 -26.86 -6.04 -0.78
C ASP A 90 -27.23 -7.44 -1.30
N ALA A 91 -28.53 -7.71 -1.51
CA ALA A 91 -29.03 -8.98 -2.02
C ALA A 91 -28.56 -9.26 -3.46
N ASN A 92 -28.45 -8.19 -4.26
CA ASN A 92 -28.09 -8.18 -5.68
C ASN A 92 -26.59 -7.98 -5.91
N VAL A 93 -25.74 -8.03 -4.89
CA VAL A 93 -24.29 -8.07 -5.10
C VAL A 93 -23.89 -9.41 -5.74
N THR A 94 -23.19 -9.33 -6.88
CA THR A 94 -22.62 -10.47 -7.61
C THR A 94 -21.19 -10.78 -7.17
N SER A 95 -20.35 -9.75 -7.06
CA SER A 95 -18.95 -9.89 -6.63
C SER A 95 -18.46 -8.63 -5.91
N ILE A 96 -17.38 -8.76 -5.13
CA ILE A 96 -16.74 -7.66 -4.39
C ILE A 96 -15.22 -7.85 -4.39
N CYS A 97 -14.46 -6.75 -4.40
CA CYS A 97 -13.00 -6.79 -4.55
C CYS A 97 -12.24 -5.90 -3.54
N ALA A 98 -12.93 -5.38 -2.52
CA ALA A 98 -12.34 -4.51 -1.51
C ALA A 98 -13.06 -4.57 -0.16
N ASN A 99 -12.31 -4.30 0.91
CA ASN A 99 -12.78 -3.82 2.20
C ASN A 99 -12.23 -2.40 2.41
N TRP A 100 -12.86 -1.58 3.23
CA TRP A 100 -12.49 -0.17 3.35
C TRP A 100 -12.91 0.45 4.69
N ILE A 101 -12.38 1.63 4.97
CA ILE A 101 -12.78 2.52 6.06
C ILE A 101 -12.79 3.93 5.49
N ASP A 102 -13.89 4.67 5.63
CA ASP A 102 -13.92 6.11 5.33
C ASP A 102 -13.73 6.87 6.64
N LEU A 103 -12.73 7.76 6.69
CA LEU A 103 -12.38 8.53 7.88
C LEU A 103 -12.72 10.01 7.71
N ASP A 104 -13.70 10.46 8.47
CA ASP A 104 -14.02 11.87 8.71
C ASP A 104 -13.26 12.40 9.93
N TYR A 105 -11.95 12.11 9.99
CA TYR A 105 -11.05 12.47 11.11
C TYR A 105 -11.07 13.97 11.48
N TYR A 106 -11.45 14.83 10.55
CA TYR A 106 -11.58 16.27 10.76
C TYR A 106 -12.74 16.64 11.72
N GLY A 107 -13.70 15.73 11.93
CA GLY A 107 -14.75 15.87 12.93
C GLY A 107 -14.34 15.43 14.34
N VAL A 108 -13.16 14.81 14.50
CA VAL A 108 -12.67 14.31 15.80
C VAL A 108 -11.85 15.38 16.51
N GLN A 109 -12.29 15.75 17.71
CA GLN A 109 -11.57 16.67 18.59
C GLN A 109 -10.16 16.13 18.88
N GLY A 110 -9.13 16.94 18.58
CA GLY A 110 -7.73 16.54 18.70
C GLY A 110 -7.10 15.95 17.44
N LEU A 111 -7.88 15.55 16.42
CA LEU A 111 -7.37 15.15 15.09
C LEU A 111 -7.64 16.21 14.01
N ALA A 112 -8.59 17.13 14.23
CA ALA A 112 -8.99 18.14 13.25
C ALA A 112 -7.86 19.04 12.71
N GLY A 113 -6.80 19.28 13.50
CA GLY A 113 -5.62 20.05 13.10
C GLY A 113 -4.49 19.23 12.47
N LEU A 114 -4.62 17.90 12.36
CA LEU A 114 -3.59 17.05 11.78
C LEU A 114 -3.62 17.07 10.26
N SER A 115 -2.43 16.98 9.64
CA SER A 115 -2.35 16.79 8.20
C SER A 115 -2.82 15.38 7.83
N LYS A 116 -3.24 15.21 6.58
CA LYS A 116 -3.61 13.89 6.04
C LYS A 116 -2.44 12.90 6.10
N SER A 117 -1.21 13.39 6.03
CA SER A 117 0.00 12.58 6.18
C SER A 117 0.15 12.03 7.59
N ASP A 118 -0.15 12.85 8.62
CA ASP A 118 -0.10 12.39 10.03
C ASP A 118 -1.17 11.33 10.31
N VAL A 119 -2.37 11.51 9.74
CA VAL A 119 -3.47 10.54 9.85
C VAL A 119 -3.15 9.25 9.10
N LEU A 120 -2.54 9.34 7.90
CA LEU A 120 -2.01 8.18 7.19
C LEU A 120 -0.99 7.41 8.04
N ASP A 121 -0.05 8.11 8.67
CA ASP A 121 0.95 7.51 9.55
C ASP A 121 0.30 6.78 10.74
N ILE A 122 -0.70 7.39 11.37
CA ILE A 122 -1.51 6.76 12.43
C ILE A 122 -2.19 5.48 11.90
N VAL A 123 -2.77 5.54 10.70
CA VAL A 123 -3.46 4.40 10.08
C VAL A 123 -2.50 3.24 9.80
N LEU A 124 -1.33 3.53 9.22
CA LEU A 124 -0.33 2.52 8.91
C LEU A 124 0.25 1.88 10.18
N ARG A 125 0.56 2.69 11.21
CA ARG A 125 1.01 2.19 12.53
C ARG A 125 -0.03 1.27 13.16
N ARG A 126 -1.32 1.64 13.13
CA ARG A 126 -2.38 0.82 13.71
C ARG A 126 -2.59 -0.52 13.01
N CYS A 127 -2.44 -0.55 11.69
CA CYS A 127 -2.44 -1.80 10.94
C CYS A 127 -1.30 -2.71 11.42
N GLU A 128 -0.10 -2.16 11.57
CA GLU A 128 1.08 -2.88 12.02
C GLU A 128 0.97 -3.39 13.48
N GLU A 129 0.52 -2.53 14.42
CA GLU A 129 0.26 -2.88 15.82
C GLU A 129 -0.69 -4.07 15.95
N LYS A 130 -1.77 -4.08 15.15
CA LYS A 130 -2.74 -5.18 15.09
C LYS A 130 -2.26 -6.37 14.24
N ARG A 131 -1.08 -6.27 13.62
CA ARG A 131 -0.49 -7.25 12.67
C ARG A 131 -1.40 -7.54 11.47
N TRP A 132 -2.18 -6.54 11.07
CA TRP A 132 -3.01 -6.55 9.88
C TRP A 132 -2.16 -6.20 8.65
N PRO A 133 -2.56 -6.64 7.44
CA PRO A 133 -1.94 -6.12 6.23
C PRO A 133 -2.11 -4.59 6.20
N ALA A 134 -1.08 -3.89 5.72
CA ALA A 134 -1.25 -2.48 5.35
C ALA A 134 -2.39 -2.35 4.32
N PRO A 135 -3.03 -1.17 4.21
CA PRO A 135 -3.97 -0.91 3.13
C PRO A 135 -3.33 -1.22 1.77
N SER A 136 -4.17 -1.43 0.76
CA SER A 136 -3.71 -1.46 -0.63
C SER A 136 -3.46 -0.04 -1.13
N TYR A 137 -4.34 0.89 -0.77
CA TYR A 137 -4.14 2.33 -0.98
C TYR A 137 -4.95 3.16 0.02
N VAL A 138 -4.66 4.45 0.08
CA VAL A 138 -5.44 5.47 0.78
C VAL A 138 -5.69 6.64 -0.17
N MET A 139 -6.94 7.06 -0.29
CA MET A 139 -7.37 8.19 -1.13
C MET A 139 -7.72 9.39 -0.25
N ALA A 140 -7.21 10.56 -0.61
CA ALA A 140 -7.76 11.82 -0.11
C ALA A 140 -9.08 12.08 -0.84
N SER A 141 -10.22 11.88 -0.16
CA SER A 141 -11.56 12.04 -0.73
C SER A 141 -12.05 13.51 -0.70
N GLY A 142 -11.31 14.38 -0.01
CA GLY A 142 -11.58 15.80 0.15
C GLY A 142 -11.15 16.25 1.54
N ARG A 143 -12.13 16.46 2.44
CA ARG A 143 -11.85 16.70 3.87
C ARG A 143 -11.37 15.43 4.57
N GLY A 144 -12.06 14.30 4.37
CA GLY A 144 -11.70 12.99 4.91
C GLY A 144 -10.71 12.18 4.06
N MET A 145 -10.58 10.89 4.39
CA MET A 145 -9.69 9.93 3.74
C MET A 145 -10.32 8.53 3.66
N LEU A 146 -10.32 7.93 2.48
CA LEU A 146 -10.79 6.57 2.24
C LEU A 146 -9.61 5.59 2.23
N ILE A 147 -9.58 4.67 3.18
CA ILE A 147 -8.58 3.61 3.32
C ILE A 147 -9.14 2.33 2.69
N VAL A 148 -8.38 1.65 1.83
CA VAL A 148 -8.89 0.51 1.05
C VAL A 148 -7.91 -0.66 1.06
N TRP A 149 -8.41 -1.85 1.41
CA TRP A 149 -7.75 -3.14 1.22
C TRP A 149 -8.39 -3.83 0.01
N LEU A 150 -7.65 -3.83 -1.10
CA LEU A 150 -8.01 -4.52 -2.32
C LEU A 150 -7.60 -5.99 -2.27
N TYR A 151 -8.45 -6.84 -2.81
CA TYR A 151 -8.15 -8.25 -3.04
C TYR A 151 -8.59 -8.69 -4.44
N GLU A 152 -8.38 -9.96 -4.77
CA GLU A 152 -8.94 -10.60 -5.96
C GLU A 152 -10.47 -10.56 -5.97
N VAL A 153 -11.12 -10.91 -7.08
CA VAL A 153 -12.59 -10.84 -7.17
C VAL A 153 -13.20 -11.96 -6.33
N ALA A 154 -13.83 -11.60 -5.21
CA ALA A 154 -14.55 -12.53 -4.36
C ALA A 154 -16.04 -12.59 -4.77
N PRO A 155 -16.65 -13.79 -4.85
CA PRO A 155 -18.05 -13.94 -5.23
C PRO A 155 -18.97 -13.68 -4.03
N ARG A 156 -20.28 -13.48 -4.26
CA ARG A 156 -21.24 -13.02 -3.24
C ARG A 156 -21.30 -13.88 -1.97
N GLU A 157 -20.91 -15.15 -2.04
CA GLU A 157 -20.90 -16.10 -0.92
C GLU A 157 -19.97 -15.64 0.22
N VAL A 158 -18.98 -14.78 -0.06
CA VAL A 158 -18.12 -14.22 1.00
C VAL A 158 -18.81 -13.13 1.81
N LEU A 159 -19.93 -12.55 1.37
CA LEU A 159 -20.54 -11.36 1.99
C LEU A 159 -20.81 -11.48 3.51
N PRO A 160 -21.25 -12.62 4.08
CA PRO A 160 -21.39 -12.77 5.52
C PRO A 160 -20.05 -12.62 6.27
N ARG A 161 -18.96 -13.19 5.72
CA ARG A 161 -17.60 -13.04 6.25
C ARG A 161 -17.07 -11.62 6.01
N TRP A 162 -17.33 -11.06 4.84
CA TRP A 162 -16.93 -9.70 4.46
C TRP A 162 -17.50 -8.66 5.42
N ARG A 163 -18.80 -8.76 5.76
CA ARG A 163 -19.45 -7.87 6.74
C ARG A 163 -18.82 -7.99 8.13
N ALA A 164 -18.31 -9.17 8.51
CA ALA A 164 -17.60 -9.35 9.78
C ALA A 164 -16.23 -8.65 9.75
N VAL A 165 -15.45 -8.86 8.68
CA VAL A 165 -14.17 -8.15 8.45
C VAL A 165 -14.38 -6.64 8.42
N GLN A 166 -15.37 -6.16 7.66
CA GLN A 166 -15.73 -4.75 7.53
C GLN A 166 -16.05 -4.13 8.89
N ARG A 167 -16.88 -4.78 9.73
CA ARG A 167 -17.17 -4.28 11.09
C ARG A 167 -15.95 -4.27 11.99
N THR A 168 -15.09 -5.28 11.92
CA THR A 168 -13.86 -5.35 12.72
C THR A 168 -12.85 -4.28 12.32
N LEU A 169 -12.71 -4.01 11.01
CA LEU A 169 -11.94 -2.88 10.49
C LEU A 169 -12.50 -1.55 11.01
N ASN A 170 -13.80 -1.29 10.83
CA ASN A 170 -14.40 0.00 11.19
C ASN A 170 -14.30 0.29 12.71
N ARG A 171 -14.65 -0.68 13.58
CA ARG A 171 -14.48 -0.57 15.04
C ARG A 171 -13.03 -0.30 15.48
N ALA A 172 -12.05 -0.82 14.75
CA ALA A 172 -10.64 -0.63 15.08
C ALA A 172 -10.11 0.77 14.75
N PHE A 173 -10.90 1.60 14.08
CA PHE A 173 -10.57 2.97 13.67
C PHE A 173 -11.66 3.97 14.11
N GLU A 174 -12.49 3.57 15.09
CA GLU A 174 -13.58 4.38 15.63
C GLU A 174 -13.07 5.67 16.29
N ASP A 175 -11.92 5.61 16.96
CA ASP A 175 -11.20 6.76 17.52
C ASP A 175 -10.66 7.75 16.47
N LEU A 176 -10.67 7.39 15.17
CA LEU A 176 -10.28 8.28 14.07
C LEU A 176 -11.50 8.83 13.29
N GLY A 177 -12.72 8.65 13.80
CA GLY A 177 -13.92 9.20 13.18
C GLY A 177 -14.33 8.46 11.91
N HIS A 178 -14.42 7.13 11.98
CA HIS A 178 -14.96 6.34 10.88
C HIS A 178 -16.44 6.67 10.61
N ASP A 179 -16.84 6.72 9.34
CA ASP A 179 -18.26 6.80 8.98
C ASP A 179 -18.92 5.40 9.02
N ALA A 180 -19.80 5.19 9.99
CA ALA A 180 -20.57 3.97 10.15
C ALA A 180 -21.54 3.70 8.97
N THR A 181 -21.97 4.71 8.21
CA THR A 181 -22.81 4.52 7.02
C THR A 181 -22.04 3.86 5.86
N GLY A 182 -20.71 3.93 5.89
CA GLY A 182 -19.78 3.30 4.95
C GLY A 182 -19.72 1.77 4.99
N MET A 183 -20.43 1.09 5.90
CA MET A 183 -20.29 -0.36 6.09
C MET A 183 -21.05 -1.26 5.08
N SER A 184 -21.94 -0.71 4.24
CA SER A 184 -22.64 -1.50 3.21
C SER A 184 -21.73 -1.82 2.01
N PRO A 185 -21.74 -3.05 1.46
CA PRO A 185 -20.99 -3.40 0.25
C PRO A 185 -21.42 -2.60 -0.99
N THR A 186 -22.61 -1.98 -1.00
CA THR A 186 -23.13 -1.16 -2.10
C THR A 186 -22.88 0.35 -1.91
N HIS A 187 -22.16 0.74 -0.85
CA HIS A 187 -21.80 2.13 -0.58
C HIS A 187 -20.96 2.74 -1.73
N LEU A 188 -21.12 4.04 -1.94
CA LEU A 188 -20.61 4.78 -3.09
C LEU A 188 -19.44 5.68 -2.69
N TYR A 189 -18.26 5.41 -3.26
CA TYR A 189 -17.02 6.15 -2.97
C TYR A 189 -16.54 6.96 -4.15
N ARG A 190 -15.87 8.09 -3.90
CA ARG A 190 -15.27 8.90 -4.96
C ARG A 190 -14.17 8.13 -5.68
N TYR A 191 -14.05 8.33 -6.99
CA TYR A 191 -12.89 7.87 -7.75
C TYR A 191 -11.83 8.96 -7.88
N SER A 192 -10.58 8.54 -8.06
CA SER A 192 -9.45 9.45 -8.30
C SER A 192 -9.68 10.27 -9.57
N GLY A 193 -9.30 11.55 -9.53
CA GLY A 193 -9.53 12.52 -10.60
C GLY A 193 -10.94 13.14 -10.62
N SER A 194 -11.86 12.72 -9.74
CA SER A 194 -13.16 13.41 -9.58
C SER A 194 -13.02 14.68 -8.74
N TYR A 195 -13.71 15.76 -9.12
CA TYR A 195 -13.70 17.00 -8.34
C TYR A 195 -14.66 16.92 -7.14
N ASN A 196 -14.20 17.33 -5.95
CA ASN A 196 -15.05 17.44 -4.78
C ASN A 196 -15.43 18.92 -4.51
N PRO A 197 -16.67 19.34 -4.82
CA PRO A 197 -17.08 20.74 -4.63
C PRO A 197 -17.12 21.17 -3.15
N ASN A 198 -17.22 20.22 -2.21
CA ASN A 198 -17.22 20.52 -0.76
C ASN A 198 -15.81 20.73 -0.18
N ALA A 199 -14.77 20.43 -0.96
CA ALA A 199 -13.36 20.61 -0.58
C ALA A 199 -12.58 21.45 -1.61
N LEU A 200 -13.25 21.90 -2.68
CA LEU A 200 -12.71 22.63 -3.82
C LEU A 200 -11.43 22.01 -4.45
N ALA A 201 -11.28 20.68 -4.33
CA ALA A 201 -10.09 19.94 -4.73
C ALA A 201 -10.46 18.60 -5.39
N PRO A 202 -9.61 18.06 -6.29
CA PRO A 202 -9.78 16.71 -6.81
C PRO A 202 -9.53 15.64 -5.73
N ALA A 203 -10.26 14.54 -5.79
CA ALA A 203 -9.93 13.34 -5.05
C ALA A 203 -8.73 12.64 -5.70
N PHE A 204 -7.73 12.23 -4.92
CA PHE A 204 -6.50 11.60 -5.44
C PHE A 204 -5.98 10.49 -4.53
N MET A 205 -5.28 9.52 -5.10
CA MET A 205 -4.59 8.47 -4.33
C MET A 205 -3.41 9.10 -3.59
N MET A 206 -3.49 9.18 -2.26
CA MET A 206 -2.46 9.78 -1.42
C MET A 206 -1.30 8.81 -1.17
N TRP A 207 -1.62 7.53 -0.99
CA TRP A 207 -0.67 6.48 -0.68
C TRP A 207 -1.12 5.15 -1.32
N PRO A 208 -0.20 4.27 -1.76
CA PRO A 208 1.23 4.51 -1.91
C PRO A 208 1.52 5.58 -2.97
N TYR A 209 2.76 6.10 -3.00
CA TYR A 209 3.13 7.20 -3.90
C TYR A 209 3.09 6.78 -5.38
N TYR A 210 3.44 5.52 -5.67
CA TYR A 210 3.36 4.92 -7.00
C TYR A 210 2.22 3.90 -7.07
N THR A 211 1.45 3.94 -8.15
CA THR A 211 0.30 3.04 -8.37
C THR A 211 0.72 1.57 -8.50
N ALA A 212 1.97 1.32 -8.90
CA ALA A 212 2.59 0.00 -8.97
C ALA A 212 2.87 -0.65 -7.61
N ASP A 213 2.95 0.13 -6.53
CA ASP A 213 3.15 -0.40 -5.17
C ASP A 213 1.87 -0.96 -4.54
N VAL A 214 0.70 -0.60 -5.07
CA VAL A 214 -0.60 -1.07 -4.61
C VAL A 214 -0.68 -2.58 -4.74
N ARG A 215 -0.82 -3.28 -3.61
CA ARG A 215 -0.95 -4.74 -3.58
C ARG A 215 -2.40 -5.17 -3.52
N ARG A 216 -2.71 -6.25 -4.22
CA ARG A 216 -3.95 -7.03 -4.03
C ARG A 216 -3.58 -8.32 -3.32
N GLY A 217 -4.25 -8.60 -2.20
CA GLY A 217 -4.19 -9.91 -1.56
C GLY A 217 -5.35 -10.80 -1.97
N THR A 218 -5.59 -11.86 -1.20
CA THR A 218 -6.85 -12.60 -1.22
C THR A 218 -7.77 -12.13 -0.09
N PHE A 219 -9.08 -12.33 -0.26
CA PHE A 219 -10.04 -12.05 0.83
C PHE A 219 -9.75 -12.92 2.08
N ASP A 220 -9.30 -14.17 1.88
CA ASP A 220 -9.00 -15.08 2.97
C ASP A 220 -7.78 -14.64 3.81
N GLU A 221 -6.75 -14.06 3.20
CA GLU A 221 -5.60 -13.49 3.93
C GLU A 221 -6.01 -12.29 4.78
N LEU A 222 -6.77 -11.35 4.19
CA LEU A 222 -7.29 -10.19 4.94
C LEU A 222 -8.19 -10.65 6.09
N ALA A 223 -9.12 -11.56 5.83
CA ALA A 223 -10.02 -12.09 6.84
C ALA A 223 -9.27 -12.83 7.96
N ALA A 224 -8.23 -13.60 7.64
CA ALA A 224 -7.43 -14.33 8.62
C ALA A 224 -6.57 -13.42 9.50
N ALA A 225 -6.12 -12.27 8.96
CA ALA A 225 -5.35 -11.29 9.72
C ALA A 225 -6.25 -10.39 10.60
N VAL A 226 -7.38 -9.93 10.05
CA VAL A 226 -8.29 -8.99 10.72
C VAL A 226 -9.14 -9.66 11.81
N MET A 227 -9.64 -10.87 11.58
CA MET A 227 -10.58 -11.51 12.50
C MET A 227 -9.85 -12.15 13.70
N PRO A 228 -10.13 -11.74 14.95
CA PRO A 228 -9.41 -12.21 16.13
C PRO A 228 -9.87 -13.61 16.59
N VAL A 229 -9.55 -14.64 15.82
CA VAL A 229 -9.59 -16.04 16.30
C VAL A 229 -8.53 -16.89 15.62
N SER A 230 -7.62 -17.45 16.42
CA SER A 230 -6.77 -18.56 15.97
C SER A 230 -7.66 -19.72 15.48
N ARG A 231 -7.19 -20.52 14.53
CA ARG A 231 -7.97 -21.65 13.96
C ARG A 231 -8.52 -22.62 15.04
N ARG A 232 -7.91 -22.66 16.23
CA ARG A 232 -8.35 -23.41 17.41
C ARG A 232 -9.57 -22.76 18.09
N LYS A 233 -9.55 -21.44 18.37
CA LYS A 233 -10.74 -20.72 18.87
C LYS A 233 -11.82 -20.56 17.80
N ALA A 234 -11.47 -20.44 16.52
CA ALA A 234 -12.46 -20.46 15.43
C ALA A 234 -13.17 -21.81 15.34
N LYS A 235 -12.46 -22.95 15.50
CA LYS A 235 -13.10 -24.26 15.63
C LYS A 235 -13.98 -24.36 16.86
N LEU A 236 -13.55 -23.85 18.02
CA LEU A 236 -14.37 -23.85 19.24
C LEU A 236 -15.59 -22.95 19.12
N PHE A 237 -15.47 -21.74 18.55
CA PHE A 237 -16.58 -20.79 18.39
C PHE A 237 -17.52 -21.17 17.23
N VAL A 238 -17.01 -21.86 16.21
CA VAL A 238 -17.84 -22.52 15.19
C VAL A 238 -18.48 -23.78 15.77
N ALA A 239 -17.82 -24.55 16.63
CA ALA A 239 -18.44 -25.66 17.35
C ALA A 239 -19.50 -25.18 18.34
N GLU A 240 -19.27 -24.07 19.05
CA GLU A 240 -20.20 -23.41 19.98
C GLU A 240 -21.35 -22.72 19.24
N LYS A 241 -21.09 -22.15 18.05
CA LYS A 241 -22.17 -21.68 17.17
C LYS A 241 -22.91 -22.82 16.46
N LEU A 242 -22.25 -23.93 16.10
CA LEU A 242 -22.90 -25.09 15.52
C LEU A 242 -23.66 -25.88 16.58
N ASP A 243 -23.19 -25.91 17.83
CA ASP A 243 -23.88 -26.42 19.01
C ASP A 243 -25.00 -25.45 19.43
N GLY A 244 -24.79 -24.14 19.36
CA GLY A 244 -25.86 -23.15 19.54
C GLY A 244 -26.91 -23.21 18.44
N ILE A 245 -26.51 -23.47 17.19
CA ILE A 245 -27.41 -23.71 16.05
C ILE A 245 -28.03 -25.09 16.15
N ALA A 246 -27.34 -26.12 16.66
CA ALA A 246 -27.87 -27.47 16.85
C ALA A 246 -28.80 -27.55 18.06
N LYS A 247 -28.56 -26.80 19.13
CA LYS A 247 -29.46 -26.61 20.28
C LYS A 247 -30.67 -25.77 19.88
N ARG A 248 -30.50 -24.73 19.06
CA ARG A 248 -31.62 -24.00 18.45
C ARG A 248 -32.38 -24.87 17.46
N ALA A 249 -31.71 -25.68 16.65
CA ALA A 249 -32.30 -26.60 15.69
C ALA A 249 -32.87 -27.85 16.37
N ALA A 250 -32.44 -28.22 17.58
CA ALA A 250 -33.03 -29.27 18.41
C ALA A 250 -34.16 -28.73 19.29
N LYS A 251 -34.20 -27.42 19.57
CA LYS A 251 -35.35 -26.72 20.15
C LYS A 251 -36.42 -26.40 19.09
N GLN A 252 -35.98 -26.09 17.86
CA GLN A 252 -36.82 -25.95 16.67
C GLN A 252 -37.34 -27.34 16.28
N ALA A 253 -36.47 -28.32 16.03
CA ALA A 253 -36.85 -29.71 15.80
C ALA A 253 -37.51 -30.35 17.02
N GLY A 254 -37.35 -29.84 18.25
CA GLY A 254 -38.14 -30.28 19.40
C GLY A 254 -39.59 -29.79 19.34
N ARG A 255 -39.81 -28.56 18.83
CA ARG A 255 -41.15 -28.04 18.49
C ARG A 255 -41.73 -28.71 17.25
N ASP A 256 -40.91 -28.92 16.21
CA ASP A 256 -41.32 -29.60 14.97
C ASP A 256 -41.48 -31.12 15.18
N ARG A 257 -40.84 -31.71 16.21
CA ARG A 257 -41.01 -33.10 16.66
C ARG A 257 -42.19 -33.24 17.60
N ALA A 258 -42.46 -32.30 18.50
CA ALA A 258 -43.77 -32.23 19.18
C ALA A 258 -44.93 -32.08 18.16
N ARG A 259 -44.67 -31.50 16.99
CA ARG A 259 -45.59 -31.39 15.84
C ARG A 259 -45.51 -32.58 14.84
N ARG A 260 -44.57 -33.51 15.01
CA ARG A 260 -44.37 -34.71 14.15
C ARG A 260 -44.44 -36.03 14.91
N GLU A 261 -44.52 -36.01 16.24
CA GLU A 261 -44.95 -37.16 17.03
C GLU A 261 -46.48 -37.38 16.91
N GLU A 262 -47.16 -36.46 16.19
CA GLU A 262 -48.51 -36.60 15.63
C GLU A 262 -48.52 -37.20 14.19
N GLU A 263 -47.38 -37.25 13.47
CA GLU A 263 -47.25 -37.79 12.10
C GLU A 263 -45.99 -38.67 11.92
N VAL A 264 -46.22 -39.99 11.96
CA VAL A 264 -45.25 -41.10 12.13
C VAL A 264 -44.03 -41.11 11.18
N ALA A 265 -42.90 -41.63 11.69
CA ALA A 265 -41.58 -41.78 11.05
C ALA A 265 -41.45 -43.02 10.12
N PRO A 266 -40.25 -43.52 9.68
CA PRO A 266 -38.91 -42.94 9.39
C PRO A 266 -38.37 -43.35 7.98
N THR A 267 -37.09 -43.07 7.62
CA THR A 267 -36.07 -43.97 6.97
C THR A 267 -34.76 -43.21 6.55
N THR A 268 -33.63 -43.93 6.33
CA THR A 268 -32.20 -43.52 6.32
C THR A 268 -31.45 -43.74 4.97
N ALA A 269 -30.17 -43.39 4.70
CA ALA A 269 -29.08 -42.78 5.51
C ALA A 269 -28.12 -41.74 4.80
N PRO A 270 -27.01 -42.09 4.07
CA PRO A 270 -25.74 -41.38 4.34
C PRO A 270 -25.04 -40.63 3.19
N ALA A 271 -24.04 -39.80 3.55
CA ALA A 271 -23.31 -38.88 2.66
C ALA A 271 -21.82 -39.24 2.43
N ALA A 272 -21.23 -38.71 1.35
CA ALA A 272 -19.89 -39.02 0.84
C ALA A 272 -18.75 -38.08 1.38
N PRO A 273 -17.46 -38.50 1.32
CA PRO A 273 -16.39 -37.93 2.17
C PRO A 273 -15.64 -36.70 1.61
N ALA A 274 -15.03 -35.94 2.52
CA ALA A 274 -14.31 -34.70 2.23
C ALA A 274 -12.85 -34.89 1.75
N ARG A 275 -12.43 -34.10 0.74
CA ARG A 275 -11.05 -34.06 0.23
C ARG A 275 -10.08 -33.33 1.16
N LYS A 276 -8.93 -33.96 1.47
CA LYS A 276 -7.83 -33.36 2.27
C LYS A 276 -7.13 -32.22 1.52
N LYS A 277 -6.87 -31.09 2.21
CA LYS A 277 -6.16 -29.92 1.66
C LYS A 277 -4.65 -30.07 1.88
N ARG A 278 -3.85 -30.11 0.80
CA ARG A 278 -2.38 -30.12 0.88
C ARG A 278 -1.86 -28.79 1.42
N GLU A 279 -0.86 -28.86 2.28
CA GLU A 279 -0.16 -27.69 2.84
C GLU A 279 0.80 -27.06 1.82
N ARG A 280 1.00 -25.75 1.91
CA ARG A 280 2.04 -25.02 1.16
C ARG A 280 2.82 -24.15 2.13
N VAL A 281 4.08 -24.53 2.36
CA VAL A 281 5.03 -23.78 3.18
C VAL A 281 5.59 -22.63 2.34
N GLY A 282 5.55 -21.42 2.90
CA GLY A 282 6.06 -20.20 2.26
C GLY A 282 6.15 -19.06 3.28
N GLY A 283 7.36 -18.83 3.80
CA GLY A 283 7.60 -17.93 4.94
C GLY A 283 7.15 -16.48 4.68
N HIS A 284 6.39 -15.93 5.62
CA HIS A 284 5.97 -14.53 5.60
C HIS A 284 7.07 -13.62 6.17
N LEU A 285 7.24 -12.43 5.60
CA LEU A 285 8.15 -11.41 6.13
C LEU A 285 7.52 -10.74 7.36
N THR A 286 8.18 -10.86 8.52
CA THR A 286 7.76 -10.26 9.79
C THR A 286 8.51 -8.95 10.06
N GLY A 287 8.07 -8.13 11.02
CA GLY A 287 8.84 -6.94 11.46
C GLY A 287 10.28 -7.27 11.87
N ARG A 288 10.52 -8.47 12.43
CA ARG A 288 11.87 -8.98 12.75
C ARG A 288 12.73 -9.20 11.49
N SER A 289 12.13 -9.56 10.36
CA SER A 289 12.83 -9.68 9.07
C SER A 289 13.19 -8.32 8.45
N TYR A 290 12.39 -7.29 8.70
CA TYR A 290 12.68 -5.92 8.28
C TYR A 290 13.90 -5.35 9.04
N TRP A 291 13.90 -5.44 10.37
CA TRP A 291 15.03 -4.97 11.17
C TRP A 291 16.32 -5.76 10.90
N ARG A 292 16.23 -7.08 10.66
CA ARG A 292 17.38 -7.90 10.21
C ARG A 292 17.95 -7.40 8.88
N ALA A 293 17.11 -6.98 7.94
CA ALA A 293 17.57 -6.45 6.66
C ALA A 293 18.29 -5.10 6.82
N ILE A 294 17.83 -4.23 7.73
CA ILE A 294 18.54 -2.98 8.06
C ILE A 294 19.85 -3.27 8.79
N ALA A 295 19.87 -4.17 9.78
CA ALA A 295 21.10 -4.52 10.50
C ALA A 295 22.18 -5.04 9.54
N ALA A 296 21.80 -5.89 8.59
CA ALA A 296 22.71 -6.41 7.58
C ALA A 296 23.21 -5.34 6.58
N ASP A 297 22.42 -4.29 6.31
CA ASP A 297 22.85 -3.15 5.49
C ASP A 297 23.80 -2.21 6.25
N ILE A 298 23.56 -1.95 7.54
CA ILE A 298 24.46 -1.17 8.39
C ILE A 298 25.83 -1.88 8.48
N GLU A 299 25.83 -3.21 8.65
CA GLU A 299 27.08 -3.96 8.69
C GLU A 299 27.77 -4.03 7.33
N ARG A 300 27.04 -4.17 6.21
CA ARG A 300 27.64 -4.05 4.86
C ARG A 300 28.26 -2.66 4.62
N LEU A 301 27.61 -1.59 5.07
CA LEU A 301 28.15 -0.23 4.98
C LEU A 301 29.43 -0.08 5.83
N ARG A 302 29.45 -0.61 7.06
CA ARG A 302 30.65 -0.63 7.92
C ARG A 302 31.79 -1.42 7.24
N ALA A 303 31.49 -2.63 6.76
CA ALA A 303 32.45 -3.48 6.06
C ALA A 303 33.00 -2.81 4.79
N HIS A 304 32.17 -2.10 4.03
CA HIS A 304 32.58 -1.35 2.84
C HIS A 304 33.49 -0.15 3.18
N ARG A 305 33.13 0.65 4.19
CA ARG A 305 33.91 1.84 4.59
C ARG A 305 35.26 1.52 5.23
N PHE A 306 35.37 0.40 5.95
CA PHE A 306 36.54 0.09 6.79
C PHE A 306 37.22 -1.24 6.46
N GLY A 307 36.77 -1.97 5.41
CA GLY A 307 37.33 -3.27 5.04
C GLY A 307 37.21 -4.33 6.14
N GLY A 308 36.21 -4.22 7.01
CA GLY A 308 36.03 -5.03 8.23
C GLY A 308 36.94 -4.67 9.41
N LYS A 309 37.88 -3.73 9.26
CA LYS A 309 38.81 -3.28 10.31
C LYS A 309 38.13 -2.38 11.36
N ARG A 310 38.82 -2.14 12.47
CA ARG A 310 38.46 -1.15 13.50
C ARG A 310 38.27 0.24 12.88
N MET A 311 37.19 0.95 13.23
CA MET A 311 36.98 2.32 12.77
C MET A 311 37.94 3.29 13.47
N VAL A 312 38.38 4.33 12.75
CA VAL A 312 39.35 5.34 13.22
C VAL A 312 38.62 6.57 13.80
N GLU A 313 39.32 7.40 14.56
CA GLU A 313 38.80 8.68 15.05
C GLU A 313 38.26 9.60 13.95
N ASP A 314 37.29 10.43 14.33
CA ASP A 314 36.50 11.33 13.48
C ASP A 314 35.63 10.67 12.36
N THR A 315 35.64 9.33 12.21
CA THR A 315 34.87 8.63 11.16
C THR A 315 33.36 8.46 11.42
N GLY A 316 32.81 9.15 12.43
CA GLY A 316 31.41 8.98 12.85
C GLY A 316 31.13 7.69 13.65
N ARG A 317 32.14 7.14 14.34
CA ARG A 317 32.08 5.93 15.19
C ARG A 317 30.83 5.85 16.07
N SER A 318 30.60 6.87 16.90
CA SER A 318 29.47 6.95 17.83
C SER A 318 28.12 6.97 17.11
N THR A 319 28.05 7.57 15.92
CA THR A 319 26.85 7.58 15.07
C THR A 319 26.56 6.20 14.49
N MET A 320 27.59 5.44 14.10
CA MET A 320 27.45 4.05 13.66
C MET A 320 26.96 3.16 14.82
N ALA A 321 27.59 3.27 15.99
CA ALA A 321 27.19 2.57 17.22
C ALA A 321 25.73 2.86 17.60
N PHE A 322 25.33 4.14 17.60
CA PHE A 322 23.98 4.58 17.87
C PHE A 322 22.96 4.02 16.85
N ALA A 323 23.26 4.11 15.55
CA ALA A 323 22.40 3.60 14.48
C ALA A 323 22.22 2.08 14.54
N ALA A 324 23.29 1.33 14.76
CA ALA A 324 23.24 -0.13 14.89
C ALA A 324 22.46 -0.56 16.14
N THR A 325 22.69 0.10 17.29
CA THR A 325 21.98 -0.20 18.53
C THR A 325 20.48 0.11 18.45
N MET A 326 20.08 1.20 17.77
CA MET A 326 18.66 1.50 17.50
C MET A 326 17.95 0.36 16.77
N VAL A 327 18.63 -0.33 15.85
CA VAL A 327 18.06 -1.46 15.11
C VAL A 327 18.02 -2.73 15.97
N GLN A 328 19.06 -2.99 16.77
CA GLN A 328 19.10 -4.19 17.62
C GLN A 328 18.10 -4.17 18.78
N ALA A 329 17.70 -2.99 19.27
CA ALA A 329 16.61 -2.84 20.25
C ALA A 329 15.24 -3.40 19.78
N TRP A 330 15.10 -3.71 18.48
CA TRP A 330 13.94 -4.39 17.88
C TRP A 330 14.19 -5.87 17.54
N LEU A 331 15.40 -6.38 17.73
CA LEU A 331 15.83 -7.74 17.37
C LEU A 331 16.17 -8.61 18.59
N LEU A 332 16.73 -7.98 19.63
CA LEU A 332 17.18 -8.58 20.88
C LEU A 332 16.25 -8.17 22.05
N PRO A 333 16.17 -8.99 23.12
CA PRO A 333 15.72 -8.56 24.44
C PRO A 333 16.53 -7.37 24.98
N ALA A 334 15.92 -6.58 25.88
CA ALA A 334 16.57 -5.40 26.45
C ALA A 334 17.78 -5.74 27.36
N CYS A 335 17.75 -6.89 28.02
CA CYS A 335 18.86 -7.38 28.86
C CYS A 335 20.11 -7.72 28.04
N ASP A 336 19.94 -8.21 26.82
CA ASP A 336 21.03 -8.68 25.96
C ASP A 336 21.74 -7.53 25.21
N LEU A 337 21.09 -6.36 25.14
CA LEU A 337 21.56 -5.22 24.35
C LEU A 337 22.84 -4.60 24.92
N ASP A 338 23.03 -4.64 26.24
CA ASP A 338 24.22 -4.15 26.93
C ASP A 338 25.45 -5.04 26.68
N GLY A 339 25.26 -6.36 26.60
CA GLY A 339 26.33 -7.29 26.20
C GLY A 339 26.68 -7.09 24.73
N TRP A 340 25.67 -7.07 23.86
CA TRP A 340 25.87 -6.87 22.43
C TRP A 340 26.58 -5.53 22.09
N VAL A 341 26.34 -4.45 22.83
CA VAL A 341 27.06 -3.18 22.62
C VAL A 341 28.55 -3.29 22.97
N ARG A 342 28.93 -4.03 24.03
CA ARG A 342 30.33 -4.29 24.37
C ARG A 342 31.02 -5.12 23.29
N ASP A 343 30.39 -6.23 22.87
CA ASP A 343 30.89 -7.12 21.81
C ASP A 343 31.20 -6.37 20.50
N GLN A 344 30.50 -5.26 20.22
CA GLN A 344 30.70 -4.44 19.02
C GLN A 344 31.59 -3.21 19.23
N ALA A 345 31.93 -2.82 20.46
CA ALA A 345 32.69 -1.60 20.76
C ALA A 345 34.01 -1.55 19.98
N HIS A 346 34.80 -2.63 20.06
CA HIS A 346 36.05 -2.79 19.29
C HIS A 346 35.84 -2.70 17.77
N ALA A 347 34.73 -3.21 17.23
CA ALA A 347 34.40 -3.15 15.80
C ALA A 347 34.02 -1.74 15.31
N TRP A 348 33.46 -0.90 16.20
CA TRP A 348 33.27 0.54 15.99
C TRP A 348 34.46 1.39 16.40
N GLY A 349 35.51 0.76 16.90
CA GLY A 349 36.73 1.41 17.37
C GLY A 349 36.57 2.31 18.59
N LEU A 350 35.49 2.15 19.34
CA LEU A 350 35.28 2.76 20.65
C LEU A 350 35.83 1.83 21.74
N ASP A 351 36.07 2.36 22.93
CA ASP A 351 36.11 1.52 24.12
C ASP A 351 34.68 1.14 24.58
N GLU A 352 34.56 0.22 25.55
CA GLU A 352 33.26 -0.24 26.03
C GLU A 352 32.46 0.85 26.76
N GLU A 353 33.12 1.74 27.49
CA GLU A 353 32.45 2.81 28.25
C GLU A 353 31.93 3.90 27.32
N GLU A 354 32.71 4.31 26.32
CA GLU A 354 32.31 5.17 25.21
C GLU A 354 31.10 4.58 24.45
N ALA A 355 31.18 3.29 24.07
CA ALA A 355 30.11 2.61 23.34
C ALA A 355 28.83 2.53 24.17
N LEU A 356 28.92 2.23 25.46
CA LEU A 356 27.80 2.23 26.39
C LEU A 356 27.25 3.65 26.61
N SER A 357 28.12 4.67 26.71
CA SER A 357 27.77 6.07 26.92
C SER A 357 26.99 6.63 25.73
N CYS A 358 27.52 6.51 24.50
CA CYS A 358 26.88 7.06 23.31
C CYS A 358 25.58 6.33 22.92
N THR A 359 25.37 5.10 23.40
CA THR A 359 24.14 4.31 23.17
C THR A 359 23.15 4.36 24.33
N SER A 360 23.50 5.00 25.45
CA SER A 360 22.75 5.02 26.72
C SER A 360 21.25 5.32 26.56
N GLY A 361 20.89 6.32 25.75
CA GLY A 361 19.48 6.67 25.48
C GLY A 361 18.70 5.56 24.78
N VAL A 362 19.32 4.82 23.85
CA VAL A 362 18.69 3.67 23.17
C VAL A 362 18.52 2.50 24.15
N ARG A 363 19.55 2.23 24.96
CA ARG A 363 19.54 1.15 25.96
C ARG A 363 18.56 1.42 27.10
N LYS A 364 18.38 2.69 27.50
CA LYS A 364 17.28 3.11 28.39
C LYS A 364 15.93 2.85 27.72
N ALA A 365 15.71 3.39 26.52
CA ALA A 365 14.45 3.21 25.80
C ALA A 365 14.05 1.74 25.56
N ALA A 366 15.03 0.84 25.39
CA ALA A 366 14.78 -0.60 25.31
C ALA A 366 14.33 -1.21 26.65
N ARG A 367 14.92 -0.78 27.78
CA ARG A 367 14.52 -1.20 29.13
C ARG A 367 13.14 -0.65 29.51
N ASP A 368 12.90 0.64 29.26
CA ASP A 368 11.58 1.27 29.43
C ASP A 368 10.49 0.44 28.70
N ALA A 369 10.73 0.08 27.43
CA ALA A 369 9.81 -0.76 26.66
C ALA A 369 9.61 -2.18 27.22
N ALA A 370 10.65 -2.77 27.82
CA ALA A 370 10.60 -4.10 28.43
C ALA A 370 9.83 -4.09 29.77
N ASN A 371 9.92 -2.99 30.52
CA ASN A 371 9.12 -2.72 31.72
C ASN A 371 7.64 -2.42 31.40
N GLY A 372 7.28 -2.30 30.12
CA GLY A 372 5.94 -1.95 29.67
C GLY A 372 5.64 -0.44 29.68
N GLU A 373 6.64 0.40 29.95
CA GLU A 373 6.49 1.85 29.96
C GLU A 373 6.11 2.37 28.56
N ARG A 374 5.37 3.49 28.55
CA ARG A 374 4.96 4.20 27.34
C ARG A 374 5.50 5.61 27.36
N LYS A 375 5.95 6.08 26.20
CA LYS A 375 6.35 7.47 26.02
C LYS A 375 5.22 8.26 25.37
N ALA A 376 4.87 9.40 25.95
CA ALA A 376 3.96 10.35 25.31
C ALA A 376 4.66 10.99 24.10
N TRP A 377 4.11 10.79 22.90
CA TRP A 377 4.58 11.41 21.66
C TRP A 377 3.38 11.82 20.81
N LEU A 378 3.28 13.10 20.44
CA LEU A 378 2.11 13.68 19.76
C LEU A 378 0.77 13.31 20.42
N LYS A 379 0.70 13.41 21.76
CA LYS A 379 -0.46 13.05 22.60
C LYS A 379 -0.89 11.56 22.52
N LYS A 380 -0.02 10.67 22.05
CA LYS A 380 -0.24 9.23 22.04
C LYS A 380 0.83 8.50 22.84
N GLU A 381 0.43 7.45 23.53
CA GLU A 381 1.35 6.51 24.17
C GLU A 381 1.97 5.60 23.11
N VAL A 382 3.29 5.72 22.93
CA VAL A 382 4.06 4.90 21.98
C VAL A 382 5.10 4.05 22.72
N ASP A 383 5.58 3.01 22.05
CA ASP A 383 6.79 2.29 22.48
C ASP A 383 7.97 3.28 22.57
N PRO A 384 8.70 3.34 23.70
CA PRO A 384 9.77 4.32 23.88
C PRO A 384 10.97 4.10 22.95
N ARG A 385 11.14 2.91 22.36
CA ARG A 385 12.30 2.59 21.49
C ARG A 385 12.32 3.45 20.23
N TYR A 386 13.51 3.96 19.92
CA TYR A 386 13.77 4.69 18.68
C TYR A 386 13.41 3.86 17.45
N ARG A 387 12.69 4.48 16.51
CA ARG A 387 12.20 3.82 15.30
C ARG A 387 12.57 4.59 14.02
N PRO A 388 13.86 4.71 13.67
CA PRO A 388 14.28 5.46 12.50
C PRO A 388 13.88 4.75 11.20
N GLY A 389 13.28 5.49 10.27
CA GLY A 389 13.03 5.02 8.90
C GLY A 389 14.31 5.00 8.05
N PRO A 390 14.34 4.29 6.90
CA PRO A 390 15.54 4.17 6.07
C PRO A 390 16.10 5.52 5.60
N LYS A 391 15.23 6.50 5.29
CA LYS A 391 15.65 7.86 4.96
C LYS A 391 16.43 8.51 6.11
N ARG A 392 15.93 8.40 7.34
CA ARG A 392 16.60 8.94 8.54
C ARG A 392 17.93 8.25 8.82
N LEU A 393 18.04 6.94 8.56
CA LEU A 393 19.30 6.21 8.68
C LEU A 393 20.32 6.62 7.59
N ILE A 394 19.87 6.84 6.35
CA ILE A 394 20.70 7.37 5.25
C ILE A 394 21.24 8.76 5.61
N GLU A 395 20.38 9.67 6.10
CA GLU A 395 20.76 11.00 6.58
C GLU A 395 21.75 10.93 7.75
N LEU A 396 21.46 10.09 8.76
CA LEU A 396 22.26 9.94 9.98
C LEU A 396 23.66 9.36 9.69
N LEU A 397 23.75 8.33 8.85
CA LEU A 397 24.99 7.67 8.47
C LEU A 397 25.70 8.35 7.27
N LYS A 398 25.12 9.42 6.71
CA LYS A 398 25.61 10.14 5.52
C LYS A 398 25.95 9.20 4.35
N VAL A 399 25.03 8.27 4.03
CA VAL A 399 25.26 7.22 3.01
C VAL A 399 25.24 7.82 1.60
N GLN A 400 26.32 7.62 0.84
CA GLN A 400 26.46 8.14 -0.52
C GLN A 400 25.87 7.18 -1.57
N PRO A 401 25.35 7.68 -2.72
CA PRO A 401 24.80 6.84 -3.78
C PRO A 401 25.78 5.80 -4.35
N SER A 402 27.08 6.10 -4.37
CA SER A 402 28.14 5.17 -4.80
C SER A 402 28.28 3.95 -3.87
N GLU A 403 28.25 4.18 -2.56
CA GLU A 403 28.34 3.13 -1.53
C GLU A 403 27.16 2.14 -1.62
N MET A 404 25.97 2.62 -2.00
CA MET A 404 24.76 1.81 -2.11
C MET A 404 24.89 0.67 -3.12
N GLY A 405 25.59 0.91 -4.22
CA GLY A 405 25.91 -0.11 -5.22
C GLY A 405 27.06 -1.01 -4.75
N ALA A 406 28.17 -0.40 -4.32
CA ALA A 406 29.41 -1.10 -4.01
C ALA A 406 29.33 -1.98 -2.74
N ALA A 407 28.43 -1.68 -1.80
CA ALA A 407 28.22 -2.46 -0.58
C ALA A 407 27.04 -3.46 -0.64
N ASP A 408 26.39 -3.67 -1.80
CA ASP A 408 25.13 -4.44 -1.93
C ASP A 408 24.06 -4.05 -0.88
N LEU A 409 23.78 -2.76 -0.73
CA LEU A 409 22.72 -2.30 0.19
C LEU A 409 21.33 -2.61 -0.41
N ARG A 410 20.36 -2.99 0.44
CA ARG A 410 19.05 -3.52 0.01
C ARG A 410 17.86 -2.69 0.50
N ILE A 411 18.01 -2.06 1.66
CA ILE A 411 17.04 -1.20 2.35
C ILE A 411 17.58 0.23 2.43
N LEU A 412 18.84 0.42 2.80
CA LEU A 412 19.51 1.73 2.93
C LEU A 412 19.99 2.28 1.57
N VAL A 413 19.06 2.38 0.63
CA VAL A 413 19.30 2.80 -0.76
C VAL A 413 18.37 3.93 -1.19
N THR A 414 18.79 4.72 -2.20
CA THR A 414 17.90 5.67 -2.89
C THR A 414 16.71 4.96 -3.55
N ALA A 415 15.66 5.72 -3.84
CA ALA A 415 14.51 5.21 -4.58
C ALA A 415 14.90 4.62 -5.95
N GLU A 416 15.91 5.21 -6.61
CA GLU A 416 16.44 4.73 -7.87
C GLU A 416 17.10 3.35 -7.76
N ARG A 417 18.15 3.22 -6.94
CA ARG A 417 18.88 1.95 -6.76
C ARG A 417 17.98 0.82 -6.25
N ARG A 418 16.92 1.15 -5.51
CA ARG A 418 15.91 0.18 -5.07
C ARG A 418 15.17 -0.47 -6.25
N ARG A 419 14.97 0.23 -7.37
CA ARG A 419 14.33 -0.34 -8.58
C ARG A 419 15.17 -1.46 -9.17
N ASP A 420 16.47 -1.24 -9.32
CA ASP A 420 17.43 -2.21 -9.88
C ASP A 420 17.46 -3.50 -9.03
N VAL A 421 17.68 -3.35 -7.72
CA VAL A 421 17.74 -4.49 -6.78
C VAL A 421 16.43 -5.29 -6.76
N VAL A 422 15.28 -4.63 -6.95
CA VAL A 422 13.98 -5.32 -7.09
C VAL A 422 13.85 -6.03 -8.43
N ALA A 423 14.33 -5.43 -9.53
CA ALA A 423 14.34 -6.06 -10.86
C ALA A 423 15.20 -7.34 -10.86
N ASP A 424 16.44 -7.26 -10.34
CA ASP A 424 17.37 -8.39 -10.25
C ASP A 424 16.84 -9.52 -9.35
N ARG A 425 16.26 -9.15 -8.19
CA ARG A 425 15.63 -10.11 -7.29
C ARG A 425 14.42 -10.78 -7.93
N GLN A 426 13.60 -10.05 -8.68
CA GLN A 426 12.48 -10.65 -9.40
C GLN A 426 12.94 -11.53 -10.57
N ALA A 427 13.98 -11.14 -11.30
CA ALA A 427 14.56 -11.97 -12.36
C ALA A 427 15.10 -13.29 -11.79
N THR A 428 15.81 -13.22 -10.66
CA THR A 428 16.35 -14.39 -9.94
C THR A 428 15.23 -15.30 -9.41
N LEU A 429 14.19 -14.72 -8.79
CA LEU A 429 13.03 -15.47 -8.27
C LEU A 429 12.19 -16.12 -9.38
N ARG A 430 12.10 -15.48 -10.56
CA ARG A 430 11.42 -16.06 -11.73
C ARG A 430 12.23 -17.25 -12.27
N ARG A 431 13.56 -17.12 -12.40
CA ARG A 431 14.48 -18.21 -12.77
C ARG A 431 14.36 -19.40 -11.80
N SER A 432 14.44 -19.16 -10.49
CA SER A 432 14.36 -20.23 -9.47
C SER A 432 12.96 -20.89 -9.35
N ARG A 433 11.94 -20.34 -10.01
CA ARG A 433 10.58 -20.91 -10.11
C ARG A 433 10.31 -21.55 -11.48
N GLY A 434 11.34 -21.79 -12.29
CA GLY A 434 11.23 -22.48 -13.57
C GLY A 434 10.65 -21.62 -14.71
N ALA A 435 10.63 -20.28 -14.58
CA ALA A 435 10.25 -19.43 -15.70
C ALA A 435 11.36 -19.46 -16.77
N LYS A 436 11.07 -20.11 -17.90
CA LYS A 436 11.90 -20.08 -19.11
C LYS A 436 12.12 -18.65 -19.61
N ALA A 437 13.23 -18.38 -20.29
CA ALA A 437 13.53 -17.06 -20.79
C ALA A 437 12.51 -16.64 -21.85
N ARG A 438 12.38 -15.32 -22.05
CA ARG A 438 11.41 -14.75 -23.01
C ARG A 438 11.68 -15.24 -24.44
N ALA A 439 12.97 -15.36 -24.80
CA ALA A 439 13.42 -15.90 -26.08
C ALA A 439 12.94 -17.36 -26.27
N ASP A 440 13.18 -18.25 -25.30
CA ASP A 440 12.76 -19.66 -25.35
C ASP A 440 11.24 -19.80 -25.55
N GLN A 441 10.46 -18.96 -24.87
CA GLN A 441 8.99 -18.95 -25.00
C GLN A 441 8.53 -18.47 -26.38
N GLN A 442 9.26 -17.54 -27.00
CA GLN A 442 8.98 -17.07 -28.35
C GLN A 442 9.40 -18.12 -29.40
N GLY A 443 10.57 -18.75 -29.25
CA GLY A 443 11.04 -19.81 -30.14
C GLY A 443 10.11 -21.04 -30.15
N ALA A 444 9.70 -21.53 -28.98
CA ALA A 444 8.75 -22.63 -28.87
C ALA A 444 7.38 -22.30 -29.49
N ARG A 445 6.90 -21.06 -29.33
CA ARG A 445 5.64 -20.60 -29.93
C ARG A 445 5.75 -20.45 -31.45
N LEU A 446 6.89 -20.00 -31.95
CA LEU A 446 7.17 -19.90 -33.39
C LEU A 446 7.20 -21.28 -34.06
N ALA A 447 7.90 -22.25 -33.47
CA ALA A 447 7.95 -23.62 -34.01
C ALA A 447 6.55 -24.24 -34.18
N ILE A 448 5.69 -24.08 -33.17
CA ILE A 448 4.27 -24.50 -33.22
C ILE A 448 3.50 -23.75 -34.31
N GLY A 449 3.84 -22.48 -34.56
CA GLY A 449 3.20 -21.66 -35.60
C GLY A 449 3.57 -22.08 -37.02
N VAL A 450 4.84 -22.43 -37.25
CA VAL A 450 5.36 -22.94 -38.53
C VAL A 450 4.77 -24.31 -38.85
N GLU A 451 4.79 -25.24 -37.89
CA GLU A 451 4.19 -26.57 -38.08
C GLU A 451 2.67 -26.51 -38.31
N ALA A 452 1.98 -25.56 -37.66
CA ALA A 452 0.56 -25.30 -37.90
C ALA A 452 0.26 -24.70 -39.29
N LEU A 453 1.23 -24.05 -39.95
CA LEU A 453 1.10 -23.63 -41.34
C LEU A 453 1.28 -24.83 -42.28
N ARG A 454 2.29 -25.68 -42.02
CA ARG A 454 2.56 -26.91 -42.77
C ARG A 454 1.36 -27.87 -42.78
N LEU A 455 0.84 -28.20 -41.61
CA LEU A 455 -0.35 -29.06 -41.45
C LEU A 455 -1.59 -28.50 -42.17
N ARG A 456 -1.65 -27.19 -42.39
CA ARG A 456 -2.75 -26.53 -43.09
C ARG A 456 -2.56 -26.52 -44.61
N SER A 457 -1.32 -26.45 -45.11
CA SER A 457 -1.03 -26.47 -46.55
C SER A 457 -1.00 -27.89 -47.13
N GLU A 458 -0.51 -28.87 -46.37
CA GLU A 458 -0.30 -30.24 -46.85
C GLU A 458 -1.49 -31.15 -46.57
N GLU A 459 -2.06 -31.10 -45.36
CA GLU A 459 -3.16 -32.00 -44.94
C GLU A 459 -4.54 -31.33 -44.98
N GLY A 460 -4.62 -30.04 -45.37
CA GLY A 460 -5.88 -29.29 -45.48
C GLY A 460 -6.63 -29.09 -44.16
N LEU A 461 -6.02 -29.42 -43.01
CA LEU A 461 -6.67 -29.50 -41.71
C LEU A 461 -7.25 -28.15 -41.25
N ASP A 462 -8.40 -28.21 -40.59
CA ASP A 462 -9.02 -27.04 -39.98
C ASP A 462 -8.35 -26.64 -38.66
N ARG A 463 -8.62 -25.41 -38.18
CA ARG A 463 -7.95 -24.88 -36.99
C ARG A 463 -8.25 -25.69 -35.70
N PRO A 464 -9.49 -26.17 -35.47
CA PRO A 464 -9.78 -27.14 -34.41
C PRO A 464 -8.93 -28.42 -34.48
N ALA A 465 -8.83 -29.06 -35.65
CA ALA A 465 -8.06 -30.29 -35.81
C ALA A 465 -6.56 -30.08 -35.62
N ILE A 466 -5.99 -28.99 -36.14
CA ILE A 466 -4.58 -28.62 -35.91
C ILE A 466 -4.32 -28.37 -34.42
N ALA A 467 -5.22 -27.67 -33.72
CA ALA A 467 -5.10 -27.41 -32.28
C ALA A 467 -5.10 -28.72 -31.46
N ALA A 468 -6.02 -29.64 -31.79
CA ALA A 468 -6.09 -30.96 -31.16
C ALA A 468 -4.82 -31.79 -31.41
N ARG A 469 -4.35 -31.85 -32.67
CA ARG A 469 -3.17 -32.64 -33.08
C ARG A 469 -1.86 -32.13 -32.49
N LEU A 470 -1.71 -30.80 -32.35
CA LEU A 470 -0.54 -30.19 -31.71
C LEU A 470 -0.65 -30.12 -30.17
N GLY A 471 -1.75 -30.61 -29.58
CA GLY A 471 -1.95 -30.60 -28.12
C GLY A 471 -2.06 -29.20 -27.49
N VAL A 472 -2.41 -28.18 -28.30
CA VAL A 472 -2.45 -26.78 -27.86
C VAL A 472 -3.87 -26.21 -27.92
N THR A 473 -4.18 -25.26 -27.03
CA THR A 473 -5.46 -24.54 -27.14
C THR A 473 -5.54 -23.72 -28.43
N THR A 474 -6.73 -23.63 -29.04
CA THR A 474 -6.97 -22.86 -30.27
C THR A 474 -6.49 -21.40 -30.15
N ARG A 475 -6.63 -20.79 -28.97
CA ARG A 475 -6.15 -19.43 -28.67
C ARG A 475 -4.61 -19.32 -28.65
N TYR A 476 -3.91 -20.36 -28.24
CA TYR A 476 -2.45 -20.42 -28.32
C TYR A 476 -2.03 -20.56 -29.79
N LEU A 477 -2.69 -21.46 -30.53
CA LEU A 477 -2.51 -21.66 -31.97
C LEU A 477 -2.71 -20.35 -32.77
N ASP A 478 -3.77 -19.58 -32.49
CA ASP A 478 -4.02 -18.28 -33.12
C ASP A 478 -2.88 -17.27 -32.91
N THR A 479 -2.11 -17.43 -31.83
CA THR A 479 -0.97 -16.54 -31.51
C THR A 479 0.29 -17.05 -32.19
N ALA A 480 0.52 -18.37 -32.17
CA ALA A 480 1.60 -19.03 -32.89
C ALA A 480 1.53 -18.78 -34.41
N LEU A 481 0.35 -18.95 -35.01
CA LEU A 481 0.08 -18.65 -36.43
C LEU A 481 0.30 -17.18 -36.79
N ARG A 482 0.10 -16.24 -35.85
CA ARG A 482 0.38 -14.81 -36.08
C ARG A 482 1.88 -14.51 -36.07
N ASP A 483 2.61 -15.09 -35.13
CA ASP A 483 4.07 -14.96 -35.07
C ASP A 483 4.73 -15.57 -36.32
N ALA A 484 4.33 -16.78 -36.72
CA ALA A 484 4.89 -17.44 -37.91
C ALA A 484 4.61 -16.67 -39.20
N LYS A 485 3.36 -16.21 -39.42
CA LYS A 485 3.01 -15.38 -40.58
C LYS A 485 3.72 -14.04 -40.61
N ALA A 486 4.01 -13.43 -39.46
CA ALA A 486 4.80 -12.22 -39.41
C ALA A 486 6.23 -12.47 -39.93
N ILE A 487 6.80 -13.64 -39.66
CA ILE A 487 8.12 -14.04 -40.19
C ILE A 487 8.05 -14.42 -41.67
N GLU A 488 7.01 -15.14 -42.14
CA GLU A 488 6.78 -15.33 -43.59
C GLU A 488 6.70 -13.99 -44.32
N THR A 489 5.94 -13.03 -43.77
CA THR A 489 5.78 -11.70 -44.36
C THR A 489 7.12 -10.96 -44.44
N ILE A 490 7.96 -11.04 -43.40
CA ILE A 490 9.32 -10.48 -43.40
C ILE A 490 10.22 -11.19 -44.42
N GLY A 491 10.09 -12.52 -44.58
CA GLY A 491 10.83 -13.31 -45.56
C GLY A 491 10.42 -13.06 -47.02
N THR A 492 9.15 -12.71 -47.27
CA THR A 492 8.64 -12.38 -48.62
C THR A 492 8.96 -10.96 -49.08
N VAL A 493 9.47 -10.08 -48.21
CA VAL A 493 10.01 -8.78 -48.66
C VAL A 493 11.46 -8.98 -49.09
N THR A 494 11.64 -9.62 -50.24
CA THR A 494 12.91 -9.59 -50.97
C THR A 494 13.21 -8.14 -51.34
N ALA A 495 14.43 -7.67 -51.09
CA ALA A 495 14.80 -6.29 -51.36
C ALA A 495 14.61 -5.92 -52.85
N PRO A 496 14.10 -4.72 -53.19
CA PRO A 496 14.02 -4.29 -54.57
C PRO A 496 15.43 -4.07 -55.12
N ASP A 497 15.79 -4.86 -56.12
CA ASP A 497 17.09 -4.82 -56.78
C ASP A 497 17.21 -3.55 -57.66
N LYS A 498 17.77 -2.47 -57.09
CA LYS A 498 18.24 -1.29 -57.81
C LYS A 498 19.13 -0.41 -56.92
N PRO A 499 20.33 0.01 -57.38
CA PRO A 499 21.23 0.83 -56.57
C PRO A 499 20.68 2.25 -56.38
N ILE A 500 20.45 2.64 -55.12
CA ILE A 500 20.05 4.00 -54.75
C ILE A 500 21.26 4.93 -54.94
N LYS A 501 21.24 5.74 -56.00
CA LYS A 501 22.19 6.87 -56.14
C LYS A 501 21.95 7.88 -55.01
N PRO A 502 22.99 8.40 -54.34
CA PRO A 502 22.82 9.35 -53.26
C PRO A 502 22.20 10.65 -53.79
N ARG A 503 21.07 11.06 -53.20
CA ARG A 503 20.41 12.33 -53.54
C ARG A 503 21.24 13.51 -52.99
N ARG A 504 21.78 14.31 -53.92
CA ARG A 504 22.49 15.58 -53.62
C ARG A 504 21.61 16.52 -52.79
N SER A 505 22.12 17.01 -51.67
CA SER A 505 21.57 18.17 -50.99
C SER A 505 21.66 19.40 -51.90
N HIS A 506 20.53 20.06 -52.14
CA HIS A 506 20.48 21.42 -52.67
C HIS A 506 19.82 22.31 -51.62
N GLY A 507 20.55 23.31 -51.14
CA GLY A 507 20.03 24.35 -50.26
C GLY A 507 20.04 25.72 -50.94
N SER A 508 19.56 26.73 -50.21
CA SER A 508 19.43 28.15 -50.62
C SER A 508 18.31 28.40 -51.63
N SER A 509 17.41 29.35 -51.41
CA SER A 509 17.63 30.79 -51.13
C SER A 509 16.31 31.41 -50.60
N ARG A 510 16.13 32.66 -50.14
CA ARG A 510 16.89 33.85 -49.69
C ARG A 510 15.82 34.90 -49.33
N GLY A 511 16.15 35.95 -48.56
CA GLY A 511 15.31 37.16 -48.39
C GLY A 511 15.15 37.62 -46.93
N THR A 512 16.15 38.21 -46.27
CA THR A 512 16.45 39.68 -46.22
C THR A 512 15.22 40.55 -45.94
N SER A 513 15.14 41.33 -44.87
CA SER A 513 15.99 42.50 -44.53
C SER A 513 15.64 42.99 -43.08
N ARG A 514 16.21 44.01 -42.40
CA ARG A 514 17.11 45.14 -42.76
C ARG A 514 17.73 45.77 -41.47
N ALA A 515 19.02 46.14 -41.50
CA ALA A 515 19.69 47.18 -40.67
C ALA A 515 19.68 47.08 -39.11
N LYS A 516 20.63 47.65 -38.35
CA LYS A 516 21.85 48.44 -38.67
C LYS A 516 22.90 48.22 -37.56
N VAL A 517 24.19 48.34 -37.90
CA VAL A 517 25.31 48.30 -36.94
C VAL A 517 25.53 49.69 -36.32
N GLY A 518 25.87 49.73 -35.03
CA GLY A 518 26.49 50.87 -34.35
C GLY A 518 27.67 50.36 -33.54
N ASN A 519 28.85 50.94 -33.76
CA ASN A 519 30.13 50.48 -33.21
C ASN A 519 30.74 51.59 -32.35
N THR A 520 31.10 51.31 -31.10
CA THR A 520 31.97 52.18 -30.30
C THR A 520 32.79 51.38 -29.29
N SER A 521 34.10 51.56 -29.37
CA SER A 521 35.11 51.19 -28.37
C SER A 521 35.09 52.16 -27.19
N GLY A 522 35.48 51.68 -26.00
CA GLY A 522 35.74 52.52 -24.83
C GLY A 522 36.40 51.73 -23.70
N GLU A 523 37.65 52.05 -23.39
CA GLU A 523 38.39 51.49 -22.26
C GLU A 523 37.94 52.11 -20.94
N ALA A 524 37.86 51.31 -19.88
CA ALA A 524 38.09 51.75 -18.50
C ALA A 524 38.24 50.53 -17.57
N ALA A 525 39.37 50.45 -16.86
CA ALA A 525 39.60 49.44 -15.82
C ALA A 525 39.33 50.04 -14.43
N VAL A 526 38.56 49.35 -13.58
CA VAL A 526 38.57 49.56 -12.11
C VAL A 526 38.44 48.21 -11.39
N ALA A 527 39.06 48.13 -10.21
CA ALA A 527 39.44 46.95 -9.45
C ALA A 527 38.31 46.08 -8.83
N LEU A 528 38.76 44.89 -8.42
CA LEU A 528 38.19 43.98 -7.42
C LEU A 528 37.59 44.68 -6.18
N VAL A 529 36.47 44.15 -5.67
CA VAL A 529 36.26 43.82 -4.23
C VAL A 529 35.19 42.71 -4.13
N ALA A 530 35.41 41.72 -3.26
CA ALA A 530 34.41 40.72 -2.89
C ALA A 530 33.74 41.08 -1.54
N PRO A 531 32.43 40.84 -1.34
CA PRO A 531 31.80 41.01 -0.03
C PRO A 531 32.06 39.78 0.86
N LYS A 532 32.71 40.02 2.00
CA LYS A 532 32.46 39.29 3.26
C LYS A 532 30.99 39.60 3.66
N GLY A 533 30.25 38.80 4.42
CA GLY A 533 30.71 37.92 5.49
C GLY A 533 30.59 38.64 6.83
N GLU A 534 29.37 38.83 7.32
CA GLU A 534 29.06 39.42 8.63
C GLU A 534 28.06 38.57 9.41
N ALA A 535 28.19 38.63 10.73
CA ALA A 535 27.38 37.93 11.73
C ALA A 535 27.00 38.93 12.83
N TYR A 536 26.29 38.46 13.87
CA TYR A 536 25.86 39.23 15.05
C TYR A 536 24.74 40.28 14.75
N ASN A 537 23.91 40.71 15.71
CA ASN A 537 23.93 40.45 17.16
C ASN A 537 22.54 40.34 17.82
N SER A 538 22.54 39.87 19.06
CA SER A 538 21.47 39.97 20.05
C SER A 538 21.59 41.23 20.92
N GLU A 539 20.48 41.92 21.19
CA GLU A 539 20.22 42.81 22.35
C GLU A 539 18.71 43.16 22.29
N VAL A 540 17.85 42.87 23.28
CA VAL A 540 17.73 43.45 24.63
C VAL A 540 17.47 44.96 24.62
N THR A 541 16.23 45.36 24.90
CA THR A 541 15.89 46.62 25.61
C THR A 541 14.55 46.42 26.34
N VAL A 542 14.49 46.84 27.60
CA VAL A 542 13.35 46.67 28.51
C VAL A 542 12.73 48.03 28.87
N LYS A 543 11.39 48.09 28.87
CA LYS A 543 10.54 48.97 29.70
C LYS A 543 9.30 48.10 30.02
N GLY A 544 8.88 47.83 31.25
CA GLY A 544 8.87 48.67 32.46
C GLY A 544 7.70 49.65 32.32
N THR A 545 6.55 49.50 33.00
CA THR A 545 6.35 49.25 34.44
C THR A 545 5.01 48.55 34.77
N TYR A 546 4.98 47.63 35.74
CA TYR A 546 4.19 47.74 37.00
C TYR A 546 4.37 46.47 37.88
N LEU A 547 4.71 46.70 39.14
CA LEU A 547 4.67 45.82 40.32
C LEU A 547 4.24 46.75 41.48
N PRO A 548 3.64 46.29 42.60
CA PRO A 548 4.09 45.11 43.37
C PRO A 548 2.87 44.26 43.89
N ASP A 549 2.92 43.36 44.89
CA ASP A 549 3.93 43.08 45.92
C ASP A 549 3.74 41.69 46.59
N ASN A 550 4.79 41.16 47.23
CA ASN A 550 4.78 40.17 48.34
C ASN A 550 4.14 38.76 48.13
N ALA A 551 4.59 37.66 48.77
CA ALA A 551 5.69 37.43 49.73
C ALA A 551 6.30 36.01 49.57
N ARG A 552 7.43 35.78 50.26
CA ARG A 552 8.18 34.52 50.33
C ARG A 552 7.41 33.41 51.09
N CYS A 553 7.64 32.15 50.74
CA CYS A 553 7.57 31.03 51.68
C CYS A 553 8.60 29.93 51.35
N ALA A 554 9.45 29.63 52.33
CA ALA A 554 10.27 28.42 52.42
C ALA A 554 9.70 27.54 53.55
N PRO A 555 10.08 26.25 53.67
CA PRO A 555 9.23 25.25 54.32
C PRO A 555 9.47 25.11 55.84
N HIS A 556 8.42 24.71 56.56
CA HIS A 556 8.55 24.15 57.91
C HIS A 556 7.67 22.90 58.10
N GLY A 557 8.24 21.92 58.81
CA GLY A 557 7.58 20.69 59.25
C GLY A 557 6.84 20.85 60.59
N PRO A 558 6.38 19.74 61.19
CA PRO A 558 5.26 19.76 62.14
C PRO A 558 5.61 19.70 63.63
N ALA A 559 4.66 20.15 64.44
CA ALA A 559 4.39 19.72 65.82
C ALA A 559 2.84 19.65 65.95
N GLY A 560 2.20 18.76 66.72
CA GLY A 560 2.66 17.99 67.88
C GLY A 560 1.83 18.42 69.12
N VAL A 561 1.59 17.50 70.09
CA VAL A 561 0.70 17.65 71.29
C VAL A 561 -0.80 17.37 71.00
N SER A 562 -1.55 16.55 71.77
CA SER A 562 -1.21 15.45 72.70
C SER A 562 -2.43 14.53 72.97
N VAL A 563 -2.19 13.37 73.58
CA VAL A 563 -3.16 12.34 74.08
C VAL A 563 -4.10 12.90 75.18
N PRO A 564 -5.23 12.23 75.56
CA PRO A 564 -5.22 10.92 76.26
C PRO A 564 -6.32 9.89 75.87
N GLU A 565 -6.09 8.62 76.27
CA GLU A 565 -7.06 7.64 76.83
C GLU A 565 -8.31 7.18 76.00
N GLU A 566 -8.84 5.94 76.10
CA GLU A 566 -8.36 4.66 76.68
C GLU A 566 -9.26 3.49 76.16
N VAL A 567 -8.94 2.23 76.54
CA VAL A 567 -9.83 1.04 76.62
C VAL A 567 -10.45 0.42 75.33
N SER A 568 -9.80 -0.66 74.89
CA SER A 568 -10.36 -2.02 74.67
C SER A 568 -11.69 -2.25 73.94
N ALA A 569 -11.60 -2.94 72.78
CA ALA A 569 -12.09 -4.33 72.60
C ALA A 569 -11.49 -4.97 71.33
#